data_AF-A0A382MED0-F1
#
_entry.id   AF-A0A382MED0-F1
#
_cell.length_a   1.000
_cell.length_b   1.000
_cell.length_c   1.000
_cell.angle_alpha   90.00
_cell.angle_beta   90.00
_cell.angle_gamma   90.00
#
_symmetry.space_group_name_H-M   'P 1'
#
loop_
_entity.id
_entity.type
_entity.pdbx_description
1 polymer ?
#
loop_
_entity_poly.entity_id
_entity_poly.type
_entity_poly.pdbx_seq_one_letter_code
_entity_poly.pdbx_strand_id
1 'polypeptide(L)'
;MLLKRQIPLMIVIGVGLLTLFGNFINNESIRDFVDNDATQWFDIIASFAIFLGALNMLKLQLIKIIKKQKNWQYSILAVAGFAFAIFAGFFYRGANFITIADIQDGQLAIVSGIIAEELNETNPYDIKTKIMGSQDEYEIDKLFMTEGNAKLFMEKLTPFVGGINLKSKPWGAHVQTEGSLFYWMFINMITPLGATMFALLAFFVASASYRAFRIRNFEATLLLVAGIILMLGRVPIGGLIPWWAVSIMLMFGIGAISAPFIKERSLLLGLTSGGIIIIIICGTFMGWNQHPPALLSIPIIQDWIFAFPA
;
A
#
# COMPACT_ATOMS: atom_id res chain seq x y z
N MET A 1 10.51 44.25 2.72
CA MET A 1 10.19 42.85 3.05
C MET A 1 8.80 42.43 2.58
N LEU A 2 7.78 43.28 2.75
CA LEU A 2 6.41 43.08 2.24
C LEU A 2 6.33 42.60 0.78
N LEU A 3 6.88 43.39 -0.15
CA LEU A 3 6.75 43.14 -1.60
C LEU A 3 7.42 41.82 -2.07
N LYS A 4 8.54 41.43 -1.45
CA LYS A 4 9.36 40.28 -1.89
C LYS A 4 8.96 38.95 -1.24
N ARG A 5 8.25 38.97 -0.11
CA ARG A 5 7.96 37.76 0.67
C ARG A 5 6.48 37.60 0.99
N GLN A 6 5.78 38.67 1.38
CA GLN A 6 4.39 38.58 1.81
C GLN A 6 3.42 38.60 0.61
N ILE A 7 3.69 39.40 -0.42
CA ILE A 7 2.83 39.43 -1.62
C ILE A 7 2.77 38.07 -2.34
N PRO A 8 3.89 37.39 -2.65
CA PRO A 8 3.83 36.06 -3.26
C PRO A 8 3.06 35.05 -2.40
N LEU A 9 3.24 35.11 -1.07
CA LEU A 9 2.52 34.27 -0.12
C LEU A 9 1.01 34.53 -0.17
N MET A 10 0.58 35.79 -0.19
CA MET A 10 -0.84 36.15 -0.30
C MET A 10 -1.44 35.68 -1.63
N ILE A 11 -0.69 35.74 -2.73
CA ILE A 11 -1.12 35.21 -4.03
C ILE A 11 -1.30 33.69 -3.95
N VAL A 12 -0.32 32.96 -3.41
CA VAL A 12 -0.40 31.49 -3.28
C VAL A 12 -1.58 31.09 -2.39
N ILE A 13 -1.78 31.77 -1.27
CA ILE A 13 -2.91 31.52 -0.38
C ILE A 13 -4.23 31.81 -1.09
N GLY A 14 -4.34 32.95 -1.78
CA GLY A 14 -5.55 33.33 -2.51
C GLY A 14 -5.91 32.35 -3.62
N VAL A 15 -4.94 31.99 -4.46
CA VAL A 15 -5.14 31.00 -5.54
C VAL A 15 -5.45 29.63 -4.98
N GLY A 16 -4.78 29.20 -3.90
CA GLY A 16 -5.04 27.92 -3.23
C GLY A 16 -6.44 27.84 -2.60
N LEU A 17 -6.91 28.93 -1.99
CA LEU A 17 -8.29 29.02 -1.49
C LEU A 17 -9.30 29.02 -2.65
N LEU A 18 -9.00 29.72 -3.74
CA LEU A 18 -9.86 29.72 -4.92
C LEU A 18 -9.97 28.32 -5.53
N THR A 19 -8.88 27.56 -5.62
CA THR A 19 -8.93 26.17 -6.12
C THR A 19 -9.69 25.25 -5.16
N LEU A 20 -9.47 25.39 -3.85
CA LEU A 20 -10.16 24.56 -2.85
C LEU A 20 -11.67 24.84 -2.80
N PHE A 21 -12.07 26.12 -2.86
CA PHE A 21 -13.48 26.53 -2.78
C PHE A 21 -14.15 26.66 -4.15
N GLY A 22 -13.42 26.62 -5.26
CA GLY A 22 -13.96 26.89 -6.60
C GLY A 22 -15.06 25.92 -7.01
N ASN A 23 -14.98 24.66 -6.57
CA ASN A 23 -16.02 23.64 -6.78
C ASN A 23 -17.33 23.92 -6.01
N PHE A 24 -17.30 24.79 -5.00
CA PHE A 24 -18.47 25.21 -4.22
C PHE A 24 -19.05 26.55 -4.68
N ILE A 25 -18.37 27.24 -5.62
CA ILE A 25 -18.84 28.52 -6.17
C ILE A 25 -19.66 28.23 -7.43
N ASN A 26 -20.93 28.63 -7.44
CA ASN A 26 -21.81 28.48 -8.60
C ASN A 26 -21.50 29.52 -9.69
N ASN A 27 -20.31 29.44 -10.28
CA ASN A 27 -19.87 30.28 -11.39
C ASN A 27 -19.08 29.42 -12.38
N GLU A 28 -19.54 29.41 -13.63
CA GLU A 28 -18.98 28.59 -14.71
C GLU A 28 -17.49 28.90 -14.96
N SER A 29 -17.09 30.17 -14.95
CA SER A 29 -15.71 30.59 -15.21
C SER A 29 -14.76 30.16 -14.09
N ILE A 30 -15.21 30.16 -12.84
CA ILE A 30 -14.38 29.73 -11.70
C ILE A 30 -14.21 28.21 -11.71
N ARG A 31 -15.28 27.47 -12.05
CA ARG A 31 -15.23 26.01 -12.14
C ARG A 31 -14.35 25.56 -13.30
N ASP A 32 -14.46 26.19 -14.46
CA ASP A 32 -13.61 25.92 -15.63
C ASP A 32 -12.12 26.17 -15.33
N PHE A 33 -11.80 27.26 -14.63
CA PHE A 33 -10.45 27.53 -14.17
C PHE A 33 -9.91 26.43 -13.23
N VAL A 34 -10.74 25.93 -12.30
CA VAL A 34 -10.30 24.90 -11.34
C VAL A 34 -10.13 23.54 -11.99
N ASP A 35 -11.08 23.14 -12.85
CA ASP A 35 -11.08 21.81 -13.45
C ASP A 35 -10.03 21.69 -14.57
N ASN A 36 -9.86 22.74 -15.39
CA ASN A 36 -9.02 22.70 -16.59
C ASN A 36 -7.71 23.47 -16.40
N ASP A 37 -7.77 24.78 -16.23
CA ASP A 37 -6.56 25.64 -16.22
C ASP A 37 -5.62 25.28 -15.07
N ALA A 38 -6.13 25.25 -13.84
CA ALA A 38 -5.34 24.97 -12.65
C ALA A 38 -4.67 23.59 -12.73
N THR A 39 -5.39 22.58 -13.25
CA THR A 39 -4.85 21.23 -13.48
C THR A 39 -3.73 21.25 -14.51
N GLN A 40 -3.90 21.93 -15.64
CA GLN A 40 -2.86 22.02 -16.67
C GLN A 40 -1.60 22.75 -16.15
N TRP A 41 -1.77 23.87 -15.43
CA TRP A 41 -0.68 24.59 -14.79
C TRP A 41 0.04 23.71 -13.76
N PHE A 42 -0.73 22.95 -12.97
CA PHE A 42 -0.18 21.99 -12.02
C PHE A 42 0.66 20.92 -12.74
N ASP A 43 0.16 20.31 -13.81
CA ASP A 43 0.87 19.27 -14.56
C ASP A 43 2.20 19.77 -15.14
N ILE A 44 2.22 21.01 -15.66
CA ILE A 44 3.45 21.65 -16.17
C ILE A 44 4.45 21.83 -15.02
N ILE A 45 4.02 22.45 -13.91
CA ILE A 45 4.89 22.72 -12.77
C ILE A 45 5.37 21.42 -12.13
N ALA A 46 4.50 20.43 -11.96
CA ALA A 46 4.79 19.13 -11.39
C ALA A 46 5.83 18.38 -12.24
N SER A 47 5.68 18.41 -13.57
CA SER A 47 6.66 17.83 -14.49
C SER A 47 8.05 18.43 -14.27
N PHE A 48 8.18 19.76 -14.24
CA PHE A 48 9.46 20.41 -13.95
C PHE A 48 9.99 20.12 -12.53
N ALA A 49 9.10 20.09 -11.54
CA ALA A 49 9.46 19.83 -10.15
C ALA A 49 10.01 18.40 -9.96
N ILE A 50 9.45 17.40 -10.65
CA ILE A 50 9.95 16.02 -10.64
C ILE A 50 11.38 15.98 -11.17
N PHE A 51 11.64 16.59 -12.33
CA PHE A 51 12.99 16.66 -12.90
C PHE A 51 13.96 17.42 -12.00
N LEU A 52 13.56 18.59 -11.50
CA LEU A 52 14.40 19.40 -10.62
C LEU A 52 14.70 18.68 -9.31
N GLY A 53 13.72 18.00 -8.72
CA GLY A 53 13.87 17.21 -7.50
C GLY A 53 14.87 16.07 -7.70
N ALA A 54 14.72 15.31 -8.78
CA ALA A 54 15.61 14.21 -9.12
C ALA A 54 17.05 14.69 -9.38
N LEU A 55 17.22 15.74 -10.20
CA LEU A 55 18.53 16.32 -10.50
C LEU A 55 19.19 16.95 -9.27
N ASN A 56 18.42 17.62 -8.41
CA ASN A 56 18.95 18.21 -7.19
C ASN A 56 19.41 17.13 -6.20
N MET A 57 18.63 16.06 -6.04
CA MET A 57 19.04 14.92 -5.22
C MET A 57 20.34 14.32 -5.76
N LEU A 58 20.42 14.04 -7.07
CA LEU A 58 21.61 13.48 -7.70
C LEU A 58 22.83 14.39 -7.51
N LYS A 59 22.67 15.69 -7.75
CA LYS A 59 23.71 16.71 -7.54
C LYS A 59 24.23 16.69 -6.11
N LEU A 60 23.34 16.68 -5.11
CA LEU A 60 23.73 16.66 -3.70
C LEU A 60 24.50 15.40 -3.32
N GLN A 61 24.07 14.23 -3.81
CA GLN A 61 24.77 12.97 -3.55
C GLN A 61 26.12 12.90 -4.26
N LEU A 62 26.22 13.38 -5.51
CA LEU A 62 27.49 13.48 -6.22
C LEU A 62 28.48 14.43 -5.53
N ILE A 63 28.02 15.59 -5.06
CA ILE A 63 28.88 16.53 -4.31
C ILE A 63 29.40 15.88 -3.03
N LYS A 64 28.58 15.11 -2.30
CA LYS A 64 29.01 14.36 -1.11
C LYS A 64 30.12 13.37 -1.43
N ILE A 65 30.02 12.66 -2.55
CA ILE A 65 31.03 11.69 -3.01
C ILE A 65 32.33 12.41 -3.37
N ILE A 66 32.26 13.43 -4.23
CA ILE A 66 33.43 14.17 -4.72
C ILE A 66 34.16 14.86 -3.57
N LYS A 67 33.43 15.51 -2.65
CA LYS A 67 34.00 16.21 -1.49
C LYS A 67 34.27 15.31 -0.29
N LYS A 68 34.08 13.98 -0.41
CA LYS A 68 34.22 12.99 0.68
C LYS A 68 33.60 13.44 2.00
N GLN A 69 32.37 13.95 1.95
CA GLN A 69 31.66 14.41 3.15
C GLN A 69 31.31 13.24 4.08
N LYS A 70 30.86 13.53 5.32
CA LYS A 70 30.44 12.49 6.27
C LYS A 70 29.42 11.55 5.60
N ASN A 71 29.62 10.24 5.75
CA ASN A 71 28.74 9.20 5.21
C ASN A 71 28.66 9.13 3.66
N TRP A 72 29.67 9.64 2.94
CA TRP A 72 29.70 9.66 1.47
C TRP A 72 29.60 8.26 0.82
N GLN A 73 30.03 7.20 1.51
CA GLN A 73 29.96 5.82 1.03
C GLN A 73 28.51 5.42 0.70
N TYR A 74 27.54 5.81 1.53
CA TYR A 74 26.12 5.54 1.28
C TYR A 74 25.56 6.36 0.11
N SER A 75 26.15 7.53 -0.16
CA SER A 75 25.77 8.34 -1.33
C SER A 75 26.12 7.63 -2.64
N ILE A 76 27.14 6.77 -2.68
CA ILE A 76 27.47 5.96 -3.87
C ILE A 76 26.30 5.04 -4.22
N LEU A 77 25.73 4.37 -3.22
CA LEU A 77 24.59 3.48 -3.41
C LEU A 77 23.38 4.23 -3.98
N ALA A 78 23.12 5.45 -3.50
CA ALA A 78 22.04 6.29 -4.02
C ALA A 78 22.26 6.71 -5.48
N VAL A 79 23.47 7.12 -5.84
CA VAL A 79 23.81 7.50 -7.23
C VAL A 79 23.74 6.30 -8.16
N ALA A 80 24.29 5.15 -7.74
CA ALA A 80 24.24 3.91 -8.51
C ALA A 80 22.81 3.41 -8.69
N GLY A 81 22.00 3.43 -7.63
CA GLY A 81 20.59 3.04 -7.67
C GLY A 81 19.76 3.96 -8.58
N PHE A 82 20.03 5.28 -8.56
CA PHE A 82 19.38 6.23 -9.45
C PHE A 82 19.75 5.98 -10.92
N ALA A 83 21.04 5.76 -11.22
CA ALA A 83 21.49 5.42 -12.56
C ALA A 83 20.90 4.09 -13.05
N PHE A 84 20.85 3.08 -12.17
CA PHE A 84 20.21 1.80 -12.43
C PHE A 84 18.72 1.96 -12.74
N ALA A 85 17.98 2.76 -11.95
CA ALA A 85 16.55 2.97 -12.17
C ALA A 85 16.25 3.64 -13.53
N ILE A 86 17.06 4.65 -13.92
CA ILE A 86 16.94 5.27 -15.25
C ILE A 86 17.26 4.26 -16.35
N PHE A 87 18.39 3.55 -16.22
CA PHE A 87 18.80 2.58 -17.22
C PHE A 87 17.76 1.49 -17.40
N ALA A 88 17.29 0.90 -16.30
CA ALA A 88 16.27 -0.13 -16.33
C ALA A 88 14.97 0.42 -16.94
N GLY A 89 14.40 1.49 -16.40
CA GLY A 89 13.08 1.99 -16.82
C GLY A 89 12.99 2.50 -18.26
N PHE A 90 14.09 3.02 -18.84
CA PHE A 90 14.07 3.58 -20.20
C PHE A 90 14.67 2.66 -21.26
N PHE A 91 15.52 1.70 -20.88
CA PHE A 91 16.24 0.85 -21.85
C PHE A 91 15.84 -0.62 -21.76
N TYR A 92 15.09 -1.03 -20.74
CA TYR A 92 14.62 -2.40 -20.58
C TYR A 92 13.11 -2.43 -20.43
N ARG A 93 12.39 -3.23 -21.23
CA ARG A 93 10.92 -3.34 -21.12
C ARG A 93 10.48 -4.41 -20.12
N GLY A 94 11.10 -5.58 -20.14
CA GLY A 94 10.80 -6.67 -19.20
C GLY A 94 9.32 -7.09 -19.13
N ALA A 95 8.55 -6.86 -20.19
CA ALA A 95 7.13 -7.16 -20.30
C ALA A 95 6.85 -7.75 -21.68
N ASN A 96 7.30 -8.98 -21.89
CA ASN A 96 7.15 -9.69 -23.16
C ASN A 96 5.96 -10.63 -23.07
N PHE A 97 5.12 -10.68 -24.09
CA PHE A 97 3.98 -11.59 -24.16
C PHE A 97 3.98 -12.31 -25.49
N ILE A 98 3.31 -13.45 -25.53
CA ILE A 98 3.23 -14.30 -26.72
C ILE A 98 1.81 -14.21 -27.25
N THR A 99 1.69 -13.96 -28.55
CA THR A 99 0.43 -14.11 -29.26
C THR A 99 0.46 -15.36 -30.11
N ILE A 100 -0.64 -16.12 -30.05
CA ILE A 100 -0.85 -17.33 -30.85
C ILE A 100 -1.96 -17.10 -31.85
N ALA A 101 -1.76 -17.60 -33.06
CA ALA A 101 -2.68 -17.57 -34.19
C ALA A 101 -2.64 -18.92 -34.91
N ASP A 102 -3.72 -19.25 -35.62
CA ASP A 102 -3.82 -20.46 -36.47
C ASP A 102 -3.59 -21.77 -35.69
N ILE A 103 -4.51 -22.08 -34.78
CA ILE A 103 -4.50 -23.32 -33.98
C ILE A 103 -5.29 -24.39 -34.74
N GLN A 104 -4.66 -25.53 -35.03
CA GLN A 104 -5.33 -26.64 -35.72
C GLN A 104 -6.44 -27.26 -34.86
N ASP A 105 -7.59 -27.51 -35.48
CA ASP A 105 -8.76 -28.14 -34.85
C ASP A 105 -8.40 -29.55 -34.33
N GLY A 106 -8.22 -29.67 -33.01
CA GLY A 106 -7.81 -30.90 -32.31
C GLY A 106 -6.65 -30.69 -31.34
N GLN A 107 -5.80 -29.69 -31.57
CA GLN A 107 -4.65 -29.37 -30.69
C GLN A 107 -4.98 -28.32 -29.63
N LEU A 108 -6.13 -27.64 -29.75
CA LEU A 108 -6.60 -26.62 -28.81
C LEU A 108 -6.63 -27.10 -27.34
N ALA A 109 -7.00 -28.36 -27.10
CA ALA A 109 -7.04 -28.93 -25.74
C ALA A 109 -5.63 -29.13 -25.15
N ILE A 110 -4.65 -29.45 -25.99
CA ILE A 110 -3.26 -29.65 -25.60
C ILE A 110 -2.61 -28.29 -25.32
N VAL A 111 -2.82 -27.32 -26.22
CA VAL A 111 -2.35 -25.94 -26.08
C VAL A 111 -2.94 -25.29 -24.82
N SER A 112 -4.24 -25.44 -24.58
CA SER A 112 -4.87 -24.93 -23.34
C SER A 112 -4.31 -25.59 -22.09
N GLY A 113 -3.95 -26.89 -22.15
CA GLY A 113 -3.32 -27.59 -21.04
C GLY A 113 -1.92 -27.08 -20.72
N ILE A 114 -1.08 -26.87 -21.75
CA ILE A 114 0.27 -26.33 -21.61
C ILE A 114 0.23 -24.90 -21.04
N ILE A 115 -0.71 -24.07 -21.52
CA ILE A 115 -0.89 -22.69 -21.03
C ILE A 115 -1.42 -22.68 -19.59
N ALA A 116 -2.36 -23.57 -19.25
CA ALA A 116 -2.90 -23.68 -17.89
C ALA A 116 -1.83 -24.07 -16.86
N GLU A 117 -0.98 -25.06 -17.20
CA GLU A 117 0.14 -25.47 -16.37
C GLU A 117 1.11 -24.31 -16.13
N GLU A 118 1.43 -23.55 -17.18
CA GLU A 118 2.36 -22.43 -17.09
C GLU A 118 1.78 -21.22 -16.33
N LEU A 119 0.45 -21.07 -16.29
CA LEU A 119 -0.27 -20.04 -15.53
C LEU A 119 -0.57 -20.46 -14.07
N ASN A 120 -0.29 -21.71 -13.68
CA ASN A 120 -0.79 -22.32 -12.45
C ASN A 120 -2.33 -22.23 -12.32
N GLU A 121 -3.04 -22.26 -13.45
CA GLU A 121 -4.50 -22.24 -13.48
C GLU A 121 -5.04 -23.66 -13.36
N THR A 122 -5.95 -23.88 -12.41
CA THR A 122 -6.45 -25.23 -12.09
C THR A 122 -7.41 -25.76 -13.17
N ASN A 123 -7.94 -24.86 -14.02
CA ASN A 123 -8.98 -25.17 -14.99
C ASN A 123 -8.57 -24.80 -16.45
N PRO A 124 -8.15 -25.78 -17.26
CA PRO A 124 -7.81 -25.56 -18.68
C PRO A 124 -8.99 -25.12 -19.56
N TYR A 125 -10.24 -25.29 -19.11
CA TYR A 125 -11.43 -24.91 -19.88
C TYR A 125 -11.60 -23.39 -20.00
N ASP A 126 -11.16 -22.62 -19.00
CA ASP A 126 -11.29 -21.15 -19.02
C ASP A 126 -10.33 -20.50 -20.02
N ILE A 127 -9.18 -21.13 -20.27
CA ILE A 127 -8.24 -20.70 -21.30
C ILE A 127 -8.77 -21.08 -22.68
N LYS A 128 -9.38 -22.27 -22.81
CA LYS A 128 -10.01 -22.70 -24.06
C LYS A 128 -11.11 -21.75 -24.51
N THR A 129 -11.97 -21.28 -23.61
CA THR A 129 -13.03 -20.32 -23.95
C THR A 129 -12.47 -18.95 -24.34
N LYS A 130 -11.42 -18.46 -23.66
CA LYS A 130 -10.72 -17.22 -24.02
C LYS A 130 -10.07 -17.29 -25.40
N ILE A 131 -9.47 -18.42 -25.76
CA ILE A 131 -8.88 -18.65 -27.08
C ILE A 131 -9.98 -18.66 -28.15
N MET A 132 -11.09 -19.39 -27.93
CA MET A 132 -12.21 -19.46 -28.88
C MET A 132 -12.94 -18.12 -29.06
N GLY A 133 -12.89 -17.23 -28.06
CA GLY A 133 -13.47 -15.88 -28.13
C GLY A 133 -12.59 -14.84 -28.85
N SER A 134 -11.34 -15.18 -29.17
CA SER A 134 -10.40 -14.27 -29.84
C SER A 134 -10.45 -14.50 -31.36
N GLN A 135 -10.81 -13.47 -32.14
CA GLN A 135 -11.11 -13.64 -33.57
C GLN A 135 -9.86 -13.85 -34.46
N ASP A 136 -8.71 -13.27 -34.12
CA ASP A 136 -7.50 -13.30 -34.97
C ASP A 136 -6.22 -13.74 -34.23
N GLU A 137 -5.88 -13.06 -33.13
CA GLU A 137 -4.72 -13.40 -32.29
C GLU A 137 -5.16 -13.51 -30.82
N TYR A 138 -4.72 -14.56 -30.13
CA TYR A 138 -4.89 -14.69 -28.69
C TYR A 138 -3.60 -14.28 -27.98
N GLU A 139 -3.67 -13.25 -27.12
CA GLU A 139 -2.60 -12.92 -26.19
C GLU A 139 -2.66 -13.85 -24.98
N ILE A 140 -1.57 -14.55 -24.69
CA ILE A 140 -1.46 -15.36 -23.49
C ILE A 140 -1.36 -14.42 -22.28
N ASP A 141 -2.22 -14.62 -21.28
CA ASP A 141 -2.31 -13.85 -20.03
C ASP A 141 -1.08 -14.02 -19.10
N LYS A 142 0.12 -14.17 -19.67
CA LYS A 142 1.40 -14.28 -18.97
C LYS A 142 2.42 -13.33 -19.58
N LEU A 143 3.00 -12.50 -18.73
CA LEU A 143 4.17 -11.69 -19.08
C LEU A 143 5.46 -12.38 -18.68
N PHE A 144 6.39 -12.45 -19.62
CA PHE A 144 7.73 -12.95 -19.44
C PHE A 144 8.69 -11.80 -19.20
N MET A 145 9.40 -11.86 -18.08
CA MET A 145 10.40 -10.87 -17.70
C MET A 145 11.56 -10.80 -18.70
N THR A 146 11.92 -11.94 -19.32
CA THR A 146 13.01 -12.04 -20.30
C THR A 146 12.51 -12.65 -21.61
N GLU A 147 13.11 -12.23 -22.73
CA GLU A 147 12.83 -12.83 -24.03
C GLU A 147 13.26 -14.31 -24.10
N GLY A 148 14.31 -14.69 -23.36
CA GLY A 148 14.79 -16.08 -23.30
C GLY A 148 13.75 -17.02 -22.71
N ASN A 149 13.12 -16.64 -21.60
CA ASN A 149 12.07 -17.46 -20.98
C ASN A 149 10.83 -17.52 -21.88
N ALA A 150 10.48 -16.42 -22.55
CA ALA A 150 9.41 -16.41 -23.54
C ALA A 150 9.71 -17.40 -24.68
N LYS A 151 10.94 -17.39 -25.22
CA LYS A 151 11.38 -18.31 -26.29
C LYS A 151 11.33 -19.78 -25.87
N LEU A 152 11.77 -20.10 -24.65
CA LEU A 152 11.66 -21.47 -24.12
C LEU A 152 10.21 -21.95 -24.04
N PHE A 153 9.29 -21.05 -23.67
CA PHE A 153 7.87 -21.39 -23.66
C PHE A 153 7.28 -21.48 -25.08
N MET A 154 7.69 -20.59 -26.00
CA MET A 154 7.30 -20.68 -27.41
C MET A 154 7.73 -22.00 -28.05
N GLU A 155 8.91 -22.52 -27.71
CA GLU A 155 9.40 -23.81 -28.22
C GLU A 155 8.45 -24.97 -27.86
N LYS A 156 7.87 -24.96 -26.66
CA LYS A 156 6.85 -25.94 -26.25
C LYS A 156 5.56 -25.85 -27.06
N LEU A 157 5.22 -24.66 -27.57
CA LEU A 157 4.00 -24.38 -28.33
C LEU A 157 4.17 -24.54 -29.84
N THR A 158 5.40 -24.43 -30.34
CA THR A 158 5.76 -24.51 -31.77
C THR A 158 5.20 -25.76 -32.49
N PRO A 159 5.17 -26.98 -31.89
CA PRO A 159 4.60 -28.14 -32.59
C PRO A 159 3.07 -28.13 -32.70
N PHE A 160 2.37 -27.19 -32.05
CA PHE A 160 0.91 -27.19 -31.92
C PHE A 160 0.23 -25.91 -32.44
N VAL A 161 0.98 -24.90 -32.85
CA VAL A 161 0.46 -23.57 -33.26
C VAL A 161 1.17 -23.09 -34.52
N GLY A 162 0.43 -22.67 -35.54
CA GLY A 162 0.97 -22.24 -36.84
C GLY A 162 1.59 -20.83 -36.82
N GLY A 163 1.02 -19.90 -36.05
CA GLY A 163 1.53 -18.53 -35.90
C GLY A 163 1.83 -18.19 -34.44
N ILE A 164 3.12 -18.13 -34.08
CA ILE A 164 3.54 -17.68 -32.74
C ILE A 164 4.36 -16.40 -32.89
N ASN A 165 3.90 -15.32 -32.29
CA ASN A 165 4.59 -14.03 -32.32
C ASN A 165 5.00 -13.61 -30.90
N LEU A 166 6.26 -13.21 -30.76
CA LEU A 166 6.76 -12.56 -29.54
C LEU A 166 6.56 -11.05 -29.66
N LYS A 167 5.74 -10.48 -28.78
CA LYS A 167 5.49 -9.04 -28.70
C LYS A 167 5.85 -8.53 -27.30
N SER A 168 5.96 -7.22 -27.16
CA SER A 168 6.25 -6.57 -25.87
C SER A 168 5.32 -5.39 -25.66
N LYS A 169 4.89 -5.18 -24.41
CA LYS A 169 3.97 -4.08 -24.06
C LYS A 169 4.61 -2.73 -24.38
N PRO A 170 3.79 -1.70 -24.70
CA PRO A 170 4.31 -0.39 -25.07
C PRO A 170 5.09 0.27 -23.92
N TRP A 171 5.98 1.20 -24.27
CA TRP A 171 6.70 2.03 -23.30
C TRP A 171 5.71 2.76 -22.38
N GLY A 172 6.06 2.90 -21.10
CA GLY A 172 5.14 3.36 -20.04
C GLY A 172 4.31 2.22 -19.45
N ALA A 173 3.48 1.54 -20.26
CA ALA A 173 2.60 0.47 -19.77
C ALA A 173 3.37 -0.70 -19.15
N HIS A 174 4.51 -1.07 -19.75
CA HIS A 174 5.39 -2.15 -19.27
C HIS A 174 5.88 -2.00 -17.83
N VAL A 175 5.88 -0.79 -17.25
CA VAL A 175 6.31 -0.55 -15.87
C VAL A 175 5.22 -0.93 -14.86
N GLN A 176 3.95 -0.72 -15.24
CA GLN A 176 2.79 -0.85 -14.34
C GLN A 176 2.04 -2.17 -14.52
N THR A 177 2.23 -2.87 -15.64
CA THR A 177 1.48 -4.11 -15.91
C THR A 177 1.88 -5.21 -14.94
N GLU A 178 0.90 -5.88 -14.35
CA GLU A 178 1.11 -7.01 -13.44
C GLU A 178 1.86 -8.14 -14.15
N GLY A 179 2.80 -8.78 -13.46
CA GLY A 179 3.66 -9.82 -14.05
C GLY A 179 4.85 -9.31 -14.87
N SER A 180 4.96 -8.00 -15.12
CA SER A 180 6.18 -7.42 -15.68
C SER A 180 7.36 -7.49 -14.70
N LEU A 181 8.59 -7.40 -15.22
CA LEU A 181 9.80 -7.34 -14.40
C LEU A 181 9.79 -6.15 -13.43
N PHE A 182 9.31 -4.98 -13.88
CA PHE A 182 9.25 -3.79 -13.02
C PHE A 182 8.21 -3.91 -11.91
N TYR A 183 7.04 -4.48 -12.22
CA TYR A 183 6.04 -4.77 -11.21
C TYR A 183 6.60 -5.78 -10.18
N TRP A 184 7.30 -6.82 -10.63
CA TRP A 184 7.95 -7.76 -9.72
C TRP A 184 9.02 -7.10 -8.84
N MET A 185 9.88 -6.24 -9.40
CA MET A 185 10.86 -5.48 -8.61
C MET A 185 10.18 -4.53 -7.64
N PHE A 186 9.10 -3.88 -8.04
CA PHE A 186 8.34 -3.00 -7.16
C PHE A 186 7.80 -3.77 -5.95
N ILE A 187 7.10 -4.89 -6.18
CA ILE A 187 6.51 -5.69 -5.11
C ILE A 187 7.57 -6.37 -4.23
N ASN A 188 8.67 -6.86 -4.80
CA ASN A 188 9.66 -7.66 -4.04
C ASN A 188 10.81 -6.83 -3.48
N MET A 189 11.06 -5.62 -3.99
CA MET A 189 12.15 -4.76 -3.53
C MET A 189 11.64 -3.45 -2.93
N ILE A 190 10.84 -2.68 -3.67
CA ILE A 190 10.40 -1.35 -3.21
C ILE A 190 9.38 -1.44 -2.07
N THR A 191 8.38 -2.32 -2.20
CA THR A 191 7.33 -2.47 -1.17
C THR A 191 7.90 -2.89 0.19
N PRO A 192 8.79 -3.91 0.30
CA PRO A 192 9.38 -4.28 1.59
C PRO A 192 10.28 -3.19 2.15
N LEU A 193 11.09 -2.52 1.31
CA LEU A 193 11.93 -1.40 1.74
C LEU A 193 11.07 -0.25 2.30
N GLY A 194 9.96 0.08 1.63
CA GLY A 194 8.97 1.03 2.12
C GLY A 194 8.37 0.61 3.46
N ALA A 195 8.01 -0.67 3.60
CA ALA A 195 7.50 -1.23 4.85
C ALA A 195 8.51 -1.10 6.01
N THR A 196 9.83 -1.24 5.75
CA THR A 196 10.84 -1.01 6.80
C THR A 196 10.87 0.43 7.29
N MET A 197 10.68 1.41 6.39
CA MET A 197 10.62 2.82 6.77
C MET A 197 9.38 3.10 7.62
N PHE A 198 8.22 2.56 7.25
CA PHE A 198 7.00 2.66 8.05
C PHE A 198 7.14 1.97 9.41
N ALA A 199 7.76 0.79 9.47
CA ALA A 199 8.01 0.09 10.72
C ALA A 199 8.92 0.91 11.66
N LEU A 200 9.99 1.51 11.13
CA LEU A 200 10.86 2.41 11.90
C LEU A 200 10.12 3.66 12.38
N LEU A 201 9.33 4.30 11.51
CA LEU A 201 8.51 5.45 11.88
C LEU A 201 7.52 5.10 12.98
N ALA A 202 6.81 3.98 12.85
CA ALA A 202 5.88 3.49 13.88
C ALA A 202 6.60 3.25 15.22
N PHE A 203 7.77 2.60 15.20
CA PHE A 203 8.58 2.39 16.39
C PHE A 203 9.03 3.71 17.04
N PHE A 204 9.52 4.67 16.27
CA PHE A 204 9.96 5.97 16.80
C PHE A 204 8.80 6.81 17.32
N VAL A 205 7.66 6.82 16.63
CA VAL A 205 6.44 7.51 17.09
C VAL A 205 5.96 6.87 18.40
N ALA A 206 5.86 5.55 18.47
CA ALA A 206 5.48 4.84 19.69
C ALA A 206 6.46 5.13 20.86
N SER A 207 7.76 5.07 20.60
CA SER A 207 8.80 5.37 21.59
C SER A 207 8.76 6.82 22.08
N ALA A 208 8.59 7.77 21.16
CA ALA A 208 8.48 9.19 21.48
C ALA A 208 7.20 9.48 22.28
N SER A 209 6.06 8.93 21.86
CA SER A 209 4.79 9.02 22.57
C SER A 209 4.90 8.43 23.97
N TYR A 210 5.45 7.22 24.13
CA TYR A 210 5.66 6.61 25.45
C TYR A 210 6.51 7.51 26.37
N ARG A 211 7.58 8.11 25.85
CA ARG A 211 8.44 9.02 26.62
C ARG A 211 7.77 10.36 26.92
N ALA A 212 6.97 10.90 26.00
CA ALA A 212 6.25 12.17 26.17
C ALA A 212 5.07 12.04 27.14
N PHE A 213 4.36 10.91 27.08
CA PHE A 213 3.27 10.53 28.00
C PHE A 213 3.77 9.83 29.26
N ARG A 214 5.08 9.92 29.57
CA ARG A 214 5.66 9.35 30.80
C ARG A 214 4.80 9.77 31.99
N ILE A 215 4.07 8.78 32.51
CA ILE A 215 3.10 8.78 33.60
C ILE A 215 3.42 9.89 34.61
N ARG A 216 2.75 11.03 34.44
CA ARG A 216 2.73 12.13 35.43
C ARG A 216 1.31 12.51 35.81
N ASN A 217 0.33 12.28 34.93
CA ASN A 217 -1.09 12.52 35.17
C ASN A 217 -1.95 11.37 34.59
N PHE A 218 -3.15 11.20 35.17
CA PHE A 218 -4.12 10.19 34.75
C PHE A 218 -4.60 10.42 33.31
N GLU A 219 -4.76 11.69 32.91
CA GLU A 219 -5.19 12.11 31.57
C GLU A 219 -4.25 11.66 30.45
N ALA A 220 -2.92 11.80 30.63
CA ALA A 220 -1.97 11.32 29.61
C ALA A 220 -1.98 9.80 29.46
N THR A 221 -2.30 9.07 30.53
CA THR A 221 -2.39 7.60 30.48
C THR A 221 -3.62 7.18 29.68
N LEU A 222 -4.74 7.86 29.87
CA LEU A 222 -5.97 7.61 29.10
C LEU A 222 -5.77 7.94 27.62
N LEU A 223 -5.13 9.07 27.30
CA LEU A 223 -4.76 9.45 25.93
C LEU A 223 -3.80 8.44 25.28
N LEU A 224 -2.79 7.95 26.03
CA LEU A 224 -1.85 6.94 25.53
C LEU A 224 -2.57 5.62 25.20
N VAL A 225 -3.45 5.15 26.08
CA VAL A 225 -4.23 3.92 25.87
C VAL A 225 -5.16 4.07 24.68
N ALA A 226 -5.87 5.20 24.57
CA ALA A 226 -6.73 5.49 23.42
C ALA A 226 -5.94 5.52 22.10
N GLY A 227 -4.76 6.14 22.09
CA GLY A 227 -3.87 6.18 20.92
C GLY A 227 -3.36 4.79 20.50
N ILE A 228 -3.00 3.93 21.46
CA ILE A 228 -2.57 2.54 21.18
C ILE A 228 -3.74 1.73 20.59
N ILE A 229 -4.96 1.87 21.13
CA ILE A 229 -6.14 1.17 20.63
C ILE A 229 -6.46 1.62 19.19
N LEU A 230 -6.41 2.92 18.91
CA LEU A 230 -6.61 3.45 17.55
C LEU A 230 -5.54 2.98 16.57
N MET A 231 -4.27 2.94 16.98
CA MET A 231 -3.18 2.43 16.15
C MET A 231 -3.34 0.93 15.87
N LEU A 232 -3.74 0.12 16.86
CA LEU A 232 -3.96 -1.32 16.69
C LEU A 232 -5.14 -1.64 15.77
N GLY A 233 -6.22 -0.84 15.80
CA GLY A 233 -7.35 -1.04 14.89
C GLY A 233 -7.00 -0.87 13.42
N ARG A 234 -6.04 0.03 13.10
CA ARG A 234 -5.67 0.36 11.72
C ARG A 234 -4.69 -0.63 11.10
N VAL A 235 -4.05 -1.46 11.93
CA VAL A 235 -3.10 -2.48 11.47
C VAL A 235 -3.86 -3.79 11.20
N PRO A 236 -3.54 -4.54 10.13
CA PRO A 236 -4.20 -5.82 9.82
C PRO A 236 -4.23 -6.82 10.99
N ILE A 237 -3.24 -6.72 11.88
CA ILE A 237 -3.12 -7.51 13.12
C ILE A 237 -4.30 -7.25 14.08
N GLY A 238 -4.89 -6.05 14.08
CA GLY A 238 -6.04 -5.71 14.92
C GLY A 238 -7.26 -6.60 14.67
N GLY A 239 -7.44 -7.07 13.43
CA GLY A 239 -8.48 -8.05 13.08
C GLY A 239 -8.16 -9.49 13.46
N LEU A 240 -6.90 -9.80 13.76
CA LEU A 240 -6.46 -11.12 14.23
C LEU A 240 -6.55 -11.26 15.75
N ILE A 241 -6.80 -10.17 16.49
CA ILE A 241 -6.91 -10.19 17.95
C ILE A 241 -8.21 -10.89 18.34
N PRO A 242 -8.15 -12.02 19.08
CA PRO A 242 -9.36 -12.72 19.52
C PRO A 242 -10.18 -11.91 20.51
N TRP A 243 -11.49 -12.13 20.52
CA TRP A 243 -12.44 -11.46 21.42
C TRP A 243 -12.05 -11.56 22.90
N TRP A 244 -11.52 -12.71 23.34
CA TRP A 244 -11.15 -12.93 24.73
C TRP A 244 -10.02 -12.01 25.19
N ALA A 245 -9.09 -11.67 24.31
CA ALA A 245 -7.98 -10.75 24.62
C ALA A 245 -8.51 -9.33 24.84
N VAL A 246 -9.48 -8.90 24.03
CA VAL A 246 -10.16 -7.61 24.15
C VAL A 246 -10.98 -7.55 25.44
N SER A 247 -11.71 -8.62 25.77
CA SER A 247 -12.47 -8.73 27.01
C SER A 247 -11.59 -8.61 28.25
N ILE A 248 -10.42 -9.24 28.26
CA ILE A 248 -9.45 -9.14 29.35
C ILE A 248 -8.98 -7.68 29.49
N MET A 249 -8.64 -7.02 28.39
CA MET A 249 -8.20 -5.62 28.39
C MET A 249 -9.28 -4.68 28.95
N LEU A 250 -10.55 -4.87 28.56
CA LEU A 250 -11.69 -4.10 29.09
C LEU A 250 -11.89 -4.35 30.59
N MET A 251 -11.80 -5.60 31.05
CA MET A 251 -11.95 -5.94 32.46
C MET A 251 -10.84 -5.32 33.32
N PHE A 252 -9.60 -5.28 32.82
CA PHE A 252 -8.53 -4.54 33.49
C PHE A 252 -8.79 -3.03 33.52
N GLY A 253 -9.35 -2.45 32.44
CA GLY A 253 -9.77 -1.05 32.41
C GLY A 253 -10.85 -0.73 33.46
N ILE A 254 -11.89 -1.56 33.55
CA ILE A 254 -12.95 -1.42 34.58
C ILE A 254 -12.38 -1.62 35.99
N GLY A 255 -11.47 -2.57 36.17
CA GLY A 255 -10.75 -2.77 37.43
C GLY A 255 -9.92 -1.55 37.84
N ALA A 256 -9.24 -0.91 36.89
CA ALA A 256 -8.46 0.30 37.15
C ALA A 256 -9.34 1.51 37.50
N ILE A 257 -10.51 1.65 36.86
CA ILE A 257 -11.47 2.73 37.16
C ILE A 257 -12.14 2.50 38.53
N SER A 258 -12.39 1.25 38.91
CA SER A 258 -12.99 0.92 40.22
C SER A 258 -11.98 0.93 41.38
N ALA A 259 -10.67 0.94 41.09
CA ALA A 259 -9.60 0.95 42.08
C ALA A 259 -9.67 2.07 43.14
N PRO A 260 -10.05 3.32 42.81
CA PRO A 260 -10.19 4.38 43.82
C PRO A 260 -11.36 4.15 44.80
N PHE A 261 -12.37 3.38 44.41
CA PHE A 261 -13.59 3.18 45.19
C PHE A 261 -13.51 1.97 46.13
N ILE A 262 -12.70 0.97 45.78
CA ILE A 262 -12.57 -0.27 46.53
C ILE A 262 -11.26 -0.25 47.34
N LYS A 263 -11.36 -0.04 48.65
CA LYS A 263 -10.20 0.03 49.56
C LYS A 263 -9.49 -1.33 49.74
N GLU A 264 -10.21 -2.45 49.64
CA GLU A 264 -9.65 -3.79 49.82
C GLU A 264 -9.04 -4.34 48.52
N ARG A 265 -7.71 -4.48 48.49
CA ARG A 265 -6.98 -4.96 47.30
C ARG A 265 -7.34 -6.41 46.92
N SER A 266 -7.60 -7.26 47.91
CA SER A 266 -8.01 -8.65 47.67
C SER A 266 -9.39 -8.73 47.01
N LEU A 267 -10.31 -7.84 47.40
CA LEU A 267 -11.65 -7.76 46.84
C LEU A 267 -11.61 -7.25 45.40
N LEU A 268 -10.82 -6.21 45.13
CA LEU A 268 -10.61 -5.68 43.79
C LEU A 268 -10.05 -6.76 42.83
N LEU A 269 -8.97 -7.42 43.24
CA LEU A 269 -8.35 -8.46 42.43
C LEU A 269 -9.30 -9.63 42.19
N GLY A 270 -10.02 -10.08 43.22
CA GLY A 270 -11.02 -11.14 43.10
C GLY A 270 -12.17 -10.80 42.15
N LEU A 271 -12.63 -9.54 42.16
CA LEU A 271 -13.72 -9.08 41.28
C LEU A 271 -13.24 -8.97 39.82
N THR A 272 -12.04 -8.44 39.58
CA THR A 272 -11.47 -8.36 38.23
C THR A 272 -11.17 -9.74 37.66
N SER A 273 -10.52 -10.63 38.43
CA SER A 273 -10.22 -11.99 37.96
C SER A 273 -11.48 -12.84 37.80
N GLY A 274 -12.43 -12.73 38.74
CA GLY A 274 -13.72 -13.42 38.65
C GLY A 274 -14.52 -12.98 37.44
N GLY A 275 -14.57 -11.67 37.16
CA GLY A 275 -15.22 -11.14 35.98
C GLY A 275 -14.58 -11.59 34.67
N ILE A 276 -13.25 -11.69 34.59
CA ILE A 276 -12.55 -12.26 33.42
C ILE A 276 -13.00 -13.70 33.17
N ILE A 277 -13.03 -14.53 34.23
CA ILE A 277 -13.42 -15.94 34.13
C ILE A 277 -14.88 -16.05 33.67
N ILE A 278 -15.79 -15.27 34.25
CA ILE A 278 -17.21 -15.26 33.88
C ILE A 278 -17.39 -14.89 32.40
N ILE A 279 -16.70 -13.84 31.94
CA ILE A 279 -16.84 -13.36 30.55
C ILE A 279 -16.30 -14.37 29.53
N ILE A 280 -15.24 -15.10 29.87
CA ILE A 280 -14.68 -16.15 29.01
C ILE A 280 -15.64 -17.34 28.95
N ILE A 281 -16.17 -17.77 30.09
CA ILE A 281 -17.15 -18.86 30.16
C ILE A 281 -18.42 -18.49 29.39
N CYS A 282 -19.03 -17.33 29.68
CA CYS A 282 -20.22 -16.88 28.97
C CYS A 282 -19.97 -16.70 27.47
N GLY A 283 -18.84 -16.12 27.06
CA GLY A 283 -18.54 -15.89 25.65
C GLY A 283 -18.31 -17.19 24.86
N THR A 284 -17.73 -18.21 25.49
CA THR A 284 -17.61 -19.55 24.87
C THR A 284 -18.98 -20.24 24.74
N PHE A 285 -19.84 -20.15 25.77
CA PHE A 285 -21.22 -20.64 25.70
C PHE A 285 -22.07 -19.93 24.64
N MET A 286 -21.86 -18.62 24.44
CA MET A 286 -22.57 -17.81 23.44
C MET A 286 -21.95 -17.88 22.03
N GLY A 287 -20.91 -18.69 21.81
CA GLY A 287 -20.34 -18.90 20.48
C GLY A 287 -19.57 -17.71 19.90
N TRP A 288 -19.04 -16.81 20.73
CA TRP A 288 -18.35 -15.58 20.30
C TRP A 288 -17.06 -15.81 19.48
N ASN A 289 -16.62 -17.06 19.32
CA ASN A 289 -15.52 -17.42 18.41
C ASN A 289 -15.85 -17.18 16.93
N GLN A 290 -17.13 -17.30 16.52
CA GLN A 290 -17.53 -17.10 15.13
C GLN A 290 -18.09 -15.69 14.90
N HIS A 291 -18.85 -15.17 15.87
CA HIS A 291 -19.44 -13.83 15.82
C HIS A 291 -19.22 -13.11 17.15
N PRO A 292 -18.08 -12.42 17.32
CA PRO A 292 -17.85 -11.66 18.53
C PRO A 292 -18.79 -10.44 18.59
N PRO A 293 -19.25 -10.04 19.78
CA PRO A 293 -19.97 -8.79 19.98
C PRO A 293 -19.19 -7.60 19.43
N ALA A 294 -19.90 -6.60 18.91
CA ALA A 294 -19.30 -5.39 18.33
C ALA A 294 -18.29 -4.69 19.28
N LEU A 295 -18.56 -4.70 20.59
CA LEU A 295 -17.70 -4.12 21.62
C LEU A 295 -16.39 -4.88 21.85
N LEU A 296 -16.29 -6.13 21.39
CA LEU A 296 -15.13 -7.00 21.58
C LEU A 296 -14.29 -7.16 20.29
N SER A 297 -14.71 -6.50 19.21
CA SER A 297 -13.99 -6.45 17.95
C SER A 297 -13.31 -5.09 17.81
N ILE A 298 -11.99 -5.05 17.89
CA ILE A 298 -11.20 -3.81 17.77
C ILE A 298 -11.50 -3.04 16.47
N PRO A 299 -11.63 -3.70 15.28
CA PRO A 299 -12.01 -3.00 14.06
C PRO A 299 -13.35 -2.26 14.16
N ILE A 300 -14.37 -2.86 14.79
CA ILE A 300 -15.70 -2.25 14.92
C ILE A 300 -15.68 -1.07 15.90
N ILE A 301 -14.95 -1.20 17.02
CA ILE A 301 -14.76 -0.10 17.98
C ILE A 301 -14.07 1.09 17.29
N GLN A 302 -13.07 0.81 16.46
CA GLN A 302 -12.39 1.83 15.68
C GLN A 302 -13.35 2.56 14.74
N ASP A 303 -14.10 1.81 13.93
CA ASP A 303 -15.03 2.39 12.96
C ASP A 303 -16.08 3.25 13.65
N TRP A 304 -16.53 2.85 14.85
CA TRP A 304 -17.40 3.66 15.70
C TRP A 304 -16.74 4.98 16.15
N ILE A 305 -15.47 4.96 16.58
CA ILE A 305 -14.74 6.19 16.97
C ILE A 305 -14.61 7.15 15.78
N PHE A 306 -14.42 6.66 14.56
CA PHE A 306 -14.31 7.51 13.37
C PHE A 306 -15.65 8.00 12.84
N ALA A 307 -16.72 7.23 13.00
CA ALA A 307 -18.06 7.61 12.56
C ALA A 307 -18.63 8.81 13.35
N PHE A 308 -18.16 9.03 14.57
CA PHE A 308 -18.56 10.15 15.42
C PHE A 308 -17.35 11.01 15.79
N PRO A 309 -16.88 11.89 14.88
CA PRO A 309 -15.87 12.88 15.22
C PRO A 309 -16.47 13.80 16.30
N ALA A 310 -15.86 13.79 17.49
CA ALA A 310 -16.15 14.76 18.55
C ALA A 310 -15.83 16.19 18.09
#